data_AF-A0A5M6DFV0-F1
#
_entry.id   AF-A0A5M6DFV0-F1
#
_cell.length_a   1.000
_cell.length_b   1.000
_cell.length_c   1.000
_cell.angle_alpha   90.00
_cell.angle_beta   90.00
_cell.angle_gamma   90.00
#
_symmetry.space_group_name_H-M   'P 1'
#
loop_
_entity.id
_entity.type
_entity.pdbx_description
1 polymer ?
#
loop_
_entity_poly.entity_id
_entity_poly.type
_entity_poly.pdbx_seq_one_letter_code
_entity_poly.pdbx_strand_id
1 'polypeptide(L)'
;MPEANSPAPLLLTHPREGDTVSFVWHGDRFVHTVRLGSFSVASESADSDPTWPTSPPIQQLSIETLGGHPVALGVGGAGQSHWSLSVEPTTDGFLFDCACRVKQQPGWLGSSYPTQPGLSILAHDGSVIRQDEAGVRIEPSPVLSDAGTYRWKYEIRPS
;
A
#
# COMPACT_ATOMS: atom_id res chain seq x y z
N MET A 1 -26.13 0.95 0.54
CA MET A 1 -26.22 -0.15 1.52
C MET A 1 -24.87 -0.83 1.52
N PRO A 2 -24.22 -1.08 2.68
CA PRO A 2 -23.00 -1.88 2.69
C PRO A 2 -23.29 -3.24 2.04
N GLU A 3 -22.43 -3.69 1.12
CA GLU A 3 -22.55 -5.03 0.56
C GLU A 3 -22.48 -6.04 1.71
N ALA A 4 -23.36 -7.04 1.70
CA ALA A 4 -23.68 -7.87 2.85
C ALA A 4 -22.50 -8.72 3.40
N ASN A 5 -21.29 -8.59 2.85
CA ASN A 5 -20.09 -9.35 3.22
C ASN A 5 -18.79 -8.51 3.26
N SER A 6 -18.87 -7.18 3.33
CA SER A 6 -17.64 -6.35 3.42
C SER A 6 -17.06 -6.38 4.85
N PRO A 7 -15.75 -6.61 5.03
CA PRO A 7 -15.07 -6.45 6.32
C PRO A 7 -15.25 -5.04 6.90
N ALA A 8 -15.21 -4.96 8.23
CA ALA A 8 -15.20 -3.68 8.93
C ALA A 8 -13.93 -2.87 8.58
N PRO A 9 -14.02 -1.53 8.50
CA PRO A 9 -12.84 -0.69 8.35
C PRO A 9 -11.84 -0.91 9.49
N LEU A 10 -10.55 -0.84 9.16
CA LEU A 10 -9.45 -0.96 10.11
C LEU A 10 -8.70 0.37 10.18
N LEU A 11 -8.16 0.70 11.35
CA LEU A 11 -7.47 1.96 11.59
C LEU A 11 -6.15 1.71 12.32
N LEU A 12 -5.04 1.94 11.62
CA LEU A 12 -3.71 1.97 12.21
C LEU A 12 -3.42 3.38 12.70
N THR A 13 -3.08 3.53 13.97
CA THR A 13 -2.77 4.83 14.59
C THR A 13 -1.28 5.05 14.72
N HIS A 14 -0.83 6.28 14.45
CA HIS A 14 0.52 6.72 14.79
C HIS A 14 0.62 7.12 16.26
N PRO A 15 1.81 7.08 16.90
CA PRO A 15 2.03 7.68 18.22
C PRO A 15 1.82 9.19 18.27
N ARG A 16 1.92 9.87 17.12
CA ARG A 16 1.56 11.30 16.96
C ARG A 16 0.04 11.40 16.83
N GLU A 17 -0.56 12.23 17.67
CA GLU A 17 -2.02 12.41 17.69
C GLU A 17 -2.55 12.87 16.33
N GLY A 18 -3.61 12.21 15.85
CA GLY A 18 -4.29 12.53 14.58
C GLY A 18 -3.75 11.82 13.35
N ASP A 19 -2.50 11.32 13.39
CA ASP A 19 -1.87 10.64 12.27
C ASP A 19 -2.32 9.17 12.19
N THR A 20 -2.82 8.75 11.03
CA THR A 20 -3.49 7.45 10.87
C THR A 20 -3.33 6.88 9.46
N VAL A 21 -3.46 5.55 9.35
CA VAL A 21 -3.79 4.86 8.10
C VAL A 21 -5.12 4.15 8.28
N SER A 22 -6.13 4.61 7.54
CA SER A 22 -7.44 3.95 7.50
C SER A 22 -7.51 2.99 6.33
N PHE A 23 -8.07 1.80 6.54
CA PHE A 23 -8.27 0.77 5.53
C PHE A 23 -9.76 0.53 5.39
N VAL A 24 -10.31 0.80 4.21
CA VAL A 24 -11.74 0.68 3.93
C VAL A 24 -11.94 -0.31 2.79
N TRP A 25 -12.86 -1.24 2.98
CA TRP A 25 -13.21 -2.21 1.95
C TRP A 25 -13.86 -1.53 0.74
N HIS A 26 -13.36 -1.80 -0.46
CA HIS A 26 -13.88 -1.31 -1.73
C HIS A 26 -13.88 -2.46 -2.76
N GLY A 27 -15.08 -2.93 -3.13
CA GLY A 27 -15.24 -4.05 -4.05
C GLY A 27 -14.72 -5.37 -3.47
N ASP A 28 -13.49 -5.74 -3.81
CA ASP A 28 -12.85 -7.01 -3.45
C ASP A 28 -11.56 -6.84 -2.64
N ARG A 29 -11.23 -5.62 -2.20
CA ARG A 29 -9.97 -5.32 -1.50
C ARG A 29 -10.10 -4.14 -0.54
N PHE A 30 -9.14 -4.01 0.36
CA PHE A 30 -8.93 -2.81 1.15
C PHE A 30 -8.21 -1.74 0.33
N VAL A 31 -8.74 -0.52 0.43
CA VAL A 31 -8.09 0.72 -0.03
C VAL A 31 -7.68 1.48 1.21
N HIS A 32 -6.47 2.03 1.21
CA HIS A 32 -5.96 2.75 2.37
C HIS A 32 -5.85 4.24 2.14
N THR A 33 -6.10 5.01 3.19
CA THR A 33 -5.89 6.45 3.22
C THR A 33 -4.96 6.80 4.37
N VAL A 34 -3.84 7.41 4.03
CA VAL A 34 -2.88 7.96 4.99
C VAL A 34 -3.30 9.39 5.32
N ARG A 35 -3.41 9.70 6.61
CA ARG A 35 -3.64 11.06 7.14
C ARG A 35 -2.46 11.44 8.03
N LEU A 36 -1.84 12.57 7.72
CA LEU A 36 -0.73 13.13 8.49
C LEU A 36 -1.01 14.63 8.71
N GLY A 37 -1.36 15.01 9.93
CA GLY A 37 -1.88 16.33 10.26
C GLY A 37 -3.11 16.69 9.42
N SER A 38 -3.03 17.80 8.69
CA SER A 38 -4.08 18.28 7.77
C SER A 38 -4.03 17.63 6.39
N PHE A 39 -3.01 16.84 6.08
CA PHE A 39 -2.80 16.26 4.77
C PHE A 39 -3.36 14.83 4.73
N SER A 40 -3.89 14.43 3.58
CA SER A 40 -4.33 13.05 3.37
C SER A 40 -4.14 12.62 1.93
N VAL A 41 -3.76 11.37 1.75
CA VAL A 41 -3.63 10.74 0.43
C VAL A 41 -4.20 9.32 0.48
N ALA A 42 -5.03 8.97 -0.49
CA ALA A 42 -5.58 7.62 -0.65
C ALA A 42 -4.75 6.86 -1.70
N SER A 43 -4.54 5.56 -1.49
CA SER A 43 -4.02 4.71 -2.55
C SER A 43 -5.03 4.59 -3.68
N GLU A 44 -4.52 4.54 -4.90
CA GLU A 44 -5.36 4.32 -6.06
C GLU A 44 -5.85 2.87 -6.06
N SER A 45 -7.17 2.72 -6.06
CA SER A 45 -7.85 1.44 -6.20
C SER A 45 -8.27 1.16 -7.64
N ALA A 46 -8.21 2.18 -8.50
CA ALA A 46 -8.67 2.11 -9.86
C ALA A 46 -7.54 1.56 -10.75
N ASP A 47 -7.60 0.26 -11.05
CA ASP A 47 -7.83 -0.11 -12.44
C ASP A 47 -8.30 -1.56 -12.63
N SER A 48 -9.03 -1.73 -13.73
CA SER A 48 -9.79 -2.91 -14.16
C SER A 48 -8.97 -4.18 -14.47
N ASP A 49 -7.65 -4.16 -14.30
CA ASP A 49 -6.82 -5.33 -14.61
C ASP A 49 -6.94 -6.36 -13.46
N PRO A 50 -7.60 -7.51 -13.70
CA PRO A 50 -7.75 -8.55 -12.67
C PRO A 50 -6.43 -9.26 -12.33
N THR A 51 -5.36 -8.97 -13.07
CA THR A 51 -4.05 -9.62 -12.99
C THR A 51 -3.01 -8.70 -12.35
N TRP A 52 -2.94 -7.43 -12.79
CA TRP A 52 -1.90 -6.47 -12.37
C TRP A 52 -2.50 -5.12 -11.94
N PRO A 53 -3.15 -5.07 -10.77
CA PRO A 53 -3.77 -3.84 -10.30
C PRO A 53 -2.73 -2.74 -9.98
N THR A 54 -3.17 -1.48 -10.00
CA THR A 54 -2.35 -0.29 -9.76
C THR A 54 -1.80 -0.18 -8.33
N SER A 55 -2.41 -0.90 -7.38
CA SER A 55 -1.97 -1.06 -6.00
C SER A 55 -2.22 -2.50 -5.48
N PRO A 56 -1.55 -2.94 -4.40
CA PRO A 56 -1.74 -4.28 -3.84
C PRO A 56 -3.22 -4.59 -3.52
N PRO A 57 -3.77 -5.71 -4.02
CA PRO A 57 -5.17 -6.10 -3.82
C PRO A 57 -5.36 -6.81 -2.46
N ILE A 58 -5.14 -6.10 -1.36
CA ILE A 58 -5.19 -6.69 -0.02
C ILE A 58 -6.63 -7.08 0.35
N GLN A 59 -6.86 -8.36 0.58
CA GLN A 59 -8.19 -8.96 0.84
C GLN A 59 -8.39 -9.35 2.29
N GLN A 60 -7.29 -9.64 2.99
CA GLN A 60 -7.29 -9.93 4.42
C GLN A 60 -6.30 -8.99 5.07
N LEU A 61 -6.72 -8.31 6.14
CA LEU A 61 -5.90 -7.36 6.89
C LEU A 61 -6.18 -7.56 8.38
N SER A 62 -5.14 -7.51 9.20
CA SER A 62 -5.25 -7.37 10.65
C SER A 62 -4.31 -6.28 11.15
N ILE A 63 -4.58 -5.76 12.36
CA ILE A 63 -3.67 -4.87 13.07
C ILE A 63 -3.19 -5.63 14.29
N GLU A 64 -1.89 -5.89 14.32
CA GLU A 64 -1.23 -6.66 15.37
C GLU A 64 -0.28 -5.76 16.17
N THR A 65 0.06 -6.16 17.40
CA THR A 65 1.13 -5.50 18.15
C THR A 65 2.43 -6.27 17.98
N LEU A 66 3.41 -5.69 17.29
CA LEU A 66 4.74 -6.25 17.09
C LEU A 66 5.78 -5.31 17.68
N GLY A 67 6.75 -5.82 18.44
CA GLY A 67 7.79 -4.96 19.04
C GLY A 67 7.25 -3.80 19.89
N GLY A 68 6.05 -3.95 20.47
CA GLY A 68 5.42 -2.93 21.33
C GLY A 68 4.65 -1.83 20.59
N HIS A 69 4.49 -1.90 19.27
CA HIS A 69 3.76 -0.91 18.48
C HIS A 69 2.77 -1.59 17.51
N PRO A 70 1.71 -0.89 17.07
CA PRO A 70 0.74 -1.47 16.15
C PRO A 70 1.32 -1.54 14.73
N VAL A 71 1.08 -2.65 14.05
CA VAL A 71 1.50 -2.92 12.67
C VAL A 71 0.30 -3.52 11.93
N ALA A 72 -0.05 -2.96 10.78
CA ALA A 72 -1.03 -3.57 9.88
C ALA A 72 -0.35 -4.66 9.06
N LEU A 73 -0.92 -5.86 9.01
CA LEU A 73 -0.46 -6.98 8.20
C LEU A 73 -1.56 -7.38 7.23
N GLY A 74 -1.22 -7.50 5.96
CA GLY A 74 -2.17 -7.77 4.89
C GLY A 74 -1.70 -8.83 3.91
N VAL A 75 -2.66 -9.59 3.40
CA VAL A 75 -2.45 -10.51 2.27
C VAL A 75 -3.57 -10.38 1.23
N GLY A 76 -3.25 -10.70 -0.01
CA GLY A 76 -4.18 -10.58 -1.13
C GLY A 76 -3.73 -11.36 -2.35
N GLY A 77 -4.57 -11.33 -3.38
CA GLY A 77 -4.31 -12.02 -4.65
C GLY A 77 -4.92 -11.31 -5.85
N ALA A 78 -4.22 -11.38 -6.97
CA ALA A 78 -4.73 -11.02 -8.30
C ALA A 78 -4.13 -11.99 -9.33
N GLY A 79 -4.97 -12.54 -10.21
CA GLY A 79 -4.59 -13.60 -11.14
C GLY A 79 -3.92 -14.79 -10.45
N GLN A 80 -2.63 -15.02 -10.73
CA GLN A 80 -1.79 -16.09 -10.16
C GLN A 80 -0.78 -15.58 -9.13
N SER A 81 -0.92 -14.34 -8.70
CA SER A 81 0.05 -13.63 -7.87
C SER A 81 -0.43 -13.49 -6.44
N HIS A 82 0.49 -13.65 -5.49
CA HIS A 82 0.22 -13.51 -4.07
C HIS A 82 0.89 -12.24 -3.53
N TRP A 83 0.11 -11.40 -2.86
CA TRP A 83 0.55 -10.11 -2.36
C TRP A 83 0.57 -10.13 -0.84
N SER A 84 1.57 -9.49 -0.25
CA SER A 84 1.66 -9.22 1.17
C SER A 84 2.00 -7.75 1.41
N LEU A 85 1.47 -7.21 2.49
CA LEU A 85 1.67 -5.84 2.94
C LEU A 85 1.99 -5.85 4.44
N SER A 86 2.95 -5.04 4.86
CA SER A 86 3.00 -4.53 6.23
C SER A 86 3.05 -3.00 6.25
N VAL A 87 2.36 -2.40 7.21
CA VAL A 87 2.39 -0.95 7.45
C VAL A 87 2.69 -0.70 8.92
N GLU A 88 3.72 0.08 9.20
CA GLU A 88 4.14 0.42 10.56
C GLU A 88 4.38 1.93 10.72
N PRO A 89 4.07 2.53 11.87
CA PRO A 89 4.44 3.91 12.19
C PRO A 89 5.97 4.11 12.15
N THR A 90 6.42 5.26 11.64
CA THR A 90 7.83 5.70 11.75
C THR A 90 7.93 6.87 12.75
N THR A 91 9.03 7.62 12.73
CA THR A 91 9.13 8.86 13.51
C THR A 91 8.18 9.94 12.99
N ASP A 92 8.00 9.99 11.66
CA ASP A 92 7.32 11.10 10.99
C ASP A 92 6.14 10.67 10.11
N GLY A 93 5.88 9.38 9.95
CA GLY A 93 4.82 8.91 9.07
C GLY A 93 4.61 7.41 9.14
N PHE A 94 4.44 6.78 7.98
CA PHE A 94 4.18 5.34 7.90
C PHE A 94 5.05 4.69 6.85
N LEU A 95 5.64 3.56 7.22
CA LEU A 95 6.45 2.72 6.36
C LEU A 95 5.60 1.59 5.80
N PHE A 96 5.54 1.52 4.49
CA PHE A 96 4.87 0.48 3.73
C PHE A 96 5.92 -0.47 3.19
N ASP A 97 5.68 -1.76 3.37
CA ASP A 97 6.52 -2.82 2.84
C ASP A 97 5.64 -3.84 2.12
N CYS A 98 5.75 -3.84 0.81
CA CYS A 98 4.92 -4.63 -0.07
C CYS A 98 5.78 -5.70 -0.73
N ALA A 99 5.23 -6.90 -0.87
CA ALA A 99 5.82 -7.93 -1.70
C ALA A 99 4.76 -8.62 -2.55
N CYS A 100 5.16 -9.03 -3.74
CA CYS A 100 4.34 -9.79 -4.65
C CYS A 100 5.12 -10.98 -5.17
N ARG A 101 4.60 -12.18 -4.93
CA ARG A 101 5.11 -13.43 -5.52
C ARG A 101 4.34 -13.72 -6.81
N VAL A 102 5.07 -13.77 -7.91
CA VAL A 102 4.52 -13.98 -9.26
C VAL A 102 5.05 -15.28 -9.87
N LYS A 103 4.23 -15.93 -10.70
CA LYS A 103 4.60 -17.18 -11.41
C LYS A 103 5.06 -16.95 -12.85
N GLN A 104 4.94 -15.73 -13.34
CA GLN A 104 5.34 -15.30 -14.68
C GLN A 104 5.80 -13.84 -14.61
N GLN A 105 6.42 -13.35 -15.69
CA GLN A 105 6.78 -11.95 -15.81
C GLN A 105 5.54 -11.04 -15.60
N PRO A 106 5.57 -10.14 -14.60
CA PRO A 106 4.47 -9.23 -14.37
C PRO A 106 4.53 -8.05 -15.36
N GLY A 107 3.36 -7.59 -15.82
CA GLY A 107 3.26 -6.38 -16.63
C GLY A 107 3.45 -5.11 -15.78
N TRP A 108 3.02 -5.16 -14.52
CA TRP A 108 3.11 -4.08 -13.55
C TRP A 108 3.14 -4.64 -12.12
N LEU A 109 3.92 -4.00 -11.24
CA LEU A 109 3.87 -4.19 -9.79
C LEU A 109 4.20 -2.86 -9.12
N GLY A 110 3.38 -2.45 -8.14
CA GLY A 110 3.68 -1.26 -7.38
C GLY A 110 2.53 -0.79 -6.50
N SER A 111 2.71 0.42 -5.96
CA SER A 111 1.69 1.20 -5.28
C SER A 111 1.54 2.55 -5.97
N SER A 112 0.30 3.02 -6.13
CA SER A 112 0.00 4.28 -6.83
C SER A 112 -0.78 5.23 -5.93
N TYR A 113 -0.45 6.52 -6.02
CA TYR A 113 -1.07 7.61 -5.26
C TYR A 113 -1.19 8.85 -6.15
N PRO A 114 -2.22 9.68 -5.97
CA PRO A 114 -2.23 11.00 -6.56
C PRO A 114 -1.13 11.86 -5.93
N THR A 115 -0.62 12.84 -6.69
CA THR A 115 0.30 13.84 -6.13
C THR A 115 -0.42 14.66 -5.07
N GLN A 116 0.08 14.62 -3.83
CA GLN A 116 -0.51 15.32 -2.69
C GLN A 116 0.50 16.34 -2.12
N PRO A 117 0.28 17.66 -2.32
CA PRO A 117 1.11 18.68 -1.69
C PRO A 117 1.12 18.54 -0.17
N GLY A 118 2.30 18.73 0.43
CA GLY A 118 2.53 18.60 1.88
C GLY A 118 2.84 17.18 2.35
N LEU A 119 2.78 16.19 1.46
CA LEU A 119 3.27 14.84 1.70
C LEU A 119 4.42 14.49 0.77
N SER A 120 5.42 13.82 1.32
CA SER A 120 6.55 13.24 0.60
C SER A 120 6.48 11.72 0.67
N ILE A 121 6.68 11.09 -0.48
CA ILE A 121 6.88 9.65 -0.58
C ILE A 121 8.38 9.40 -0.78
N LEU A 122 8.97 8.57 0.07
CA LEU A 122 10.38 8.20 0.00
C LEU A 122 10.55 6.73 -0.35
N ALA A 123 11.37 6.44 -1.35
CA ALA A 123 11.78 5.08 -1.67
C ALA A 123 12.74 4.57 -0.60
N HIS A 124 12.55 3.34 -0.17
CA HIS A 124 13.50 2.56 0.61
C HIS A 124 14.09 1.43 -0.24
N ASP A 125 15.00 0.66 0.35
CA ASP A 125 15.72 -0.43 -0.31
C ASP A 125 14.82 -1.30 -1.20
N GLY A 126 15.29 -1.53 -2.43
CA GLY A 126 14.57 -2.35 -3.41
C GLY A 126 13.46 -1.63 -4.15
N SER A 127 13.39 -0.29 -4.10
CA SER A 127 12.27 0.46 -4.68
C SER A 127 12.70 1.66 -5.52
N VAL A 128 11.86 2.03 -6.48
CA VAL A 128 12.02 3.22 -7.32
C VAL A 128 10.71 4.01 -7.27
N ILE A 129 10.82 5.33 -7.18
CA ILE A 129 9.68 6.24 -7.33
C ILE A 129 9.70 6.81 -8.74
N ARG A 130 8.53 6.78 -9.40
CA ARG A 130 8.25 7.53 -10.61
C ARG A 130 7.14 8.52 -10.33
N GLN A 131 7.35 9.77 -10.68
CA GLN A 131 6.35 10.82 -10.55
C GLN A 131 6.12 11.46 -11.92
N ASP A 132 4.85 11.55 -12.30
CA ASP A 132 4.39 12.18 -13.54
C ASP A 132 3.08 12.95 -13.29
N GLU A 133 2.42 13.40 -14.36
CA GLU A 133 1.14 14.12 -14.28
C GLU A 133 0.00 13.26 -13.71
N ALA A 134 0.11 11.93 -13.81
CA ALA A 134 -0.91 11.00 -13.30
C ALA A 134 -0.78 10.76 -11.79
N GLY A 135 0.42 10.94 -11.22
CA GLY A 135 0.63 10.81 -9.78
C GLY A 135 2.02 10.31 -9.42
N VAL A 136 2.10 9.60 -8.30
CA VAL A 136 3.31 8.97 -7.77
C VAL A 136 3.12 7.47 -7.79
N ARG A 137 4.05 6.77 -8.44
CA ARG A 137 4.12 5.32 -8.48
C ARG A 137 5.39 4.83 -7.80
N ILE A 138 5.25 3.76 -7.01
CA ILE A 138 6.35 3.10 -6.31
C ILE A 138 6.45 1.68 -6.83
N GLU A 139 7.60 1.33 -7.38
CA GLU A 139 7.87 0.06 -8.06
C GLU A 139 9.04 -0.68 -7.39
N PRO A 140 9.13 -2.01 -7.53
CA PRO A 140 10.36 -2.75 -7.27
C PRO A 140 11.52 -2.23 -8.13
N SER A 141 12.72 -2.10 -7.56
CA SER A 141 13.92 -1.70 -8.30
C SER A 141 14.46 -2.76 -9.26
N PRO A 142 14.36 -4.09 -9.01
CA PRO A 142 14.74 -5.08 -10.00
C PRO A 142 13.83 -4.99 -11.23
N VAL A 143 14.42 -5.18 -12.41
CA VAL A 143 13.63 -5.32 -13.65
C VAL A 143 12.70 -6.51 -13.50
N LEU A 144 11.42 -6.29 -13.81
CA LEU A 144 10.40 -7.33 -13.84
C LEU A 144 10.67 -8.27 -15.03
N SER A 145 11.46 -9.33 -14.81
CA SER A 145 11.90 -10.22 -15.90
C SER A 145 11.24 -11.59 -15.86
N ASP A 146 11.03 -12.16 -14.67
CA ASP A 146 10.64 -13.57 -14.51
C ASP A 146 9.74 -13.81 -13.30
N ALA A 147 9.39 -15.08 -13.07
CA ALA A 147 8.81 -15.54 -11.83
C ALA A 147 9.72 -15.24 -10.63
N GLY A 148 9.14 -14.90 -9.49
CA GLY A 148 9.91 -14.55 -8.31
C GLY A 148 9.09 -13.80 -7.27
N THR A 149 9.78 -13.27 -6.28
CA THR A 149 9.20 -12.34 -5.31
C THR A 149 9.82 -10.97 -5.53
N TYR A 150 8.98 -10.00 -5.85
CA TYR A 150 9.37 -8.60 -5.98
C TYR A 150 8.89 -7.87 -4.74
N ARG A 151 9.75 -7.01 -4.18
CA ARG A 151 9.47 -6.24 -2.97
C ARG A 151 9.74 -4.77 -3.25
N TRP A 152 8.90 -3.90 -2.73
CA TRP A 152 9.10 -2.47 -2.71
C TRP A 152 8.64 -1.93 -1.36
N LYS A 153 9.46 -1.04 -0.83
CA LYS A 153 9.35 -0.44 0.47
C LYS A 153 9.41 1.08 0.31
N TYR A 154 8.50 1.78 0.96
CA TYR A 154 8.44 3.23 0.88
C TYR A 154 7.82 3.82 2.13
N GLU A 155 8.11 5.09 2.39
CA GLU A 155 7.57 5.82 3.52
C GLU A 155 6.76 7.01 3.03
N ILE A 156 5.58 7.22 3.62
CA ILE A 156 4.79 8.43 3.43
C ILE A 156 4.92 9.26 4.70
N ARG A 157 5.41 10.49 4.56
CA ARG A 157 5.64 11.44 5.66
C ARG A 157 5.31 12.88 5.23
N PRO A 158 5.17 13.84 6.15
CA PRO A 158 5.08 15.25 5.80
C PRO A 158 6.31 15.72 5.01
N SER A 159 6.10 16.64 4.06
CA SER A 159 7.18 17.25 3.27
C SER A 159 8.07 18.20 4.07
#